data_AF-A0A1E7YRY1-F1
#
_entry.id   AF-A0A1E7YRY1-F1
#
_cell.length_a   1.000
_cell.length_b   1.000
_cell.length_c   1.000
_cell.angle_alpha   90.00
_cell.angle_beta   90.00
_cell.angle_gamma   90.00
#
_symmetry.space_group_name_H-M   'P 1'
#
loop_
_entity.id
_entity.type
_entity.pdbx_description
1 polymer ?
#
loop_
_entity_poly.entity_id
_entity_poly.type
_entity_poly.pdbx_seq_one_letter_code
_entity_poly.pdbx_strand_id
1 'polypeptide(L)'
;MLRTQGNAQYRFLDFRDAEPGDRFCCVRHTPYGNRVCALEMAEVIAVDAKRVHCQLAGRKKRWSFRKTAEQPDCYVEEDPLFQSIALRFRQAERVERIKGWIQKAPVEAFDDRVCAAIENWHRRRE
;
A
#
# COMPACT_ATOMS: atom_id res chain seq x y z
N MET A 1 -5.25 -19.65 -7.75
CA MET A 1 -6.06 -18.72 -6.92
C MET A 1 -5.39 -18.44 -5.57
N LEU A 2 -4.96 -17.19 -5.38
CA LEU A 2 -4.35 -16.70 -4.14
C LEU A 2 -5.38 -16.49 -3.03
N ARG A 3 -4.95 -16.69 -1.77
CA ARG A 3 -5.81 -16.50 -0.59
C ARG A 3 -5.01 -15.89 0.55
N THR A 4 -5.54 -14.81 1.14
CA THR A 4 -4.99 -14.30 2.40
C THR A 4 -5.37 -15.27 3.53
N GLN A 5 -4.39 -15.69 4.33
CA GLN A 5 -4.56 -16.53 5.51
C GLN A 5 -4.07 -15.81 6.77
N GLY A 6 -4.39 -16.39 7.93
CA GLY A 6 -4.02 -15.88 9.25
C GLY A 6 -5.21 -15.31 10.03
N ASN A 7 -4.92 -14.45 11.01
CA ASN A 7 -5.89 -13.86 11.93
C ASN A 7 -5.76 -12.32 11.97
N ALA A 8 -6.36 -11.66 12.97
CA ALA A 8 -6.32 -10.20 13.09
C ALA A 8 -4.92 -9.63 13.40
N GLN A 9 -4.01 -10.44 13.95
CA GLN A 9 -2.68 -10.02 14.40
C GLN A 9 -1.59 -10.39 13.39
N TYR A 10 -1.83 -11.41 12.56
CA TYR A 10 -0.89 -11.90 11.56
C TYR A 10 -1.64 -12.33 10.31
N ARG A 11 -1.34 -11.71 9.17
CA ARG A 11 -1.87 -12.09 7.85
C ARG A 11 -0.74 -12.28 6.86
N PHE A 12 -0.88 -13.28 6.01
CA PHE A 12 0.04 -13.57 4.92
C PHE A 12 -0.73 -14.06 3.70
N LEU A 13 -0.13 -13.91 2.53
CA LEU A 13 -0.68 -14.46 1.30
C LEU A 13 -0.15 -15.86 1.07
N ASP A 14 -1.07 -16.82 0.88
CA ASP A 14 -0.74 -18.20 0.56
C ASP A 14 -0.67 -18.41 -0.96
N PHE A 15 0.41 -19.05 -1.39
CA PHE A 15 0.77 -19.28 -2.79
C PHE A 15 0.75 -20.77 -3.18
N ARG A 16 0.25 -21.68 -2.31
CA ARG A 16 0.18 -23.13 -2.61
C ARG A 16 -0.58 -23.42 -3.91
N ASP A 17 -1.70 -22.74 -4.11
CA ASP A 17 -2.59 -22.89 -5.27
C ASP A 17 -2.45 -21.73 -6.26
N ALA A 18 -1.31 -21.01 -6.26
CA ALA A 18 -1.08 -19.88 -7.16
C ALA A 18 -0.98 -20.34 -8.62
N GLU A 19 -1.53 -19.52 -9.52
CA GLU A 19 -1.51 -19.73 -10.96
C GLU A 19 -0.90 -18.51 -11.68
N PRO A 20 -0.23 -18.70 -12.84
CA PRO A 20 0.17 -17.58 -13.68
C PRO A 20 -1.02 -16.67 -14.02
N GLY A 21 -0.83 -15.36 -13.86
CA GLY A 21 -1.88 -14.35 -14.01
C GLY A 21 -2.57 -13.96 -12.71
N ASP A 22 -2.39 -14.72 -11.61
CA ASP A 22 -2.90 -14.33 -10.30
C ASP A 22 -2.28 -12.98 -9.87
N ARG A 23 -3.13 -12.03 -9.47
CA ARG A 23 -2.72 -10.69 -9.04
C ARG A 23 -2.83 -10.53 -7.53
N PHE A 24 -1.92 -9.74 -6.98
CA PHE A 24 -1.89 -9.42 -5.56
C PHE A 24 -1.21 -8.08 -5.31
N CYS A 25 -1.30 -7.61 -4.07
CA CYS A 25 -0.71 -6.37 -3.61
C CYS A 25 0.38 -6.67 -2.59
N CYS A 26 1.53 -6.02 -2.72
CA CYS A 26 2.61 -6.04 -1.74
C CYS A 26 2.66 -4.69 -1.03
N VAL A 27 2.56 -4.70 0.29
CA VAL A 27 2.67 -3.53 1.16
C VAL A 27 4.13 -3.41 1.59
N ARG A 28 4.74 -2.25 1.30
CA ARG A 28 6.12 -1.99 1.70
C ARG A 28 6.17 -0.99 2.83
N HIS A 29 6.87 -1.36 3.90
CA HIS A 29 7.09 -0.49 5.05
C HIS A 29 8.42 0.26 4.96
N THR A 30 8.52 1.38 5.69
CA THR A 30 9.78 2.09 5.88
C THR A 30 10.80 1.19 6.57
N PRO A 31 12.12 1.32 6.28
CA PRO A 31 13.14 0.62 7.04
C PRO A 31 12.97 0.91 8.54
N TYR A 32 12.97 -0.14 9.37
CA TYR A 32 12.90 -0.07 10.83
C TYR A 32 11.62 0.56 11.41
N GLY A 33 10.50 0.58 10.66
CA GLY A 33 9.24 1.11 11.18
C GLY A 33 8.01 0.51 10.52
N ASN A 34 6.87 0.63 11.20
CA ASN A 34 5.59 0.07 10.74
C ASN A 34 4.84 0.99 9.75
N ARG A 35 5.44 2.09 9.31
CA ARG A 35 4.80 3.02 8.38
C ARG A 35 4.84 2.46 6.96
N VAL A 36 3.67 2.33 6.34
CA VAL A 36 3.56 1.99 4.91
C VAL A 36 4.13 3.13 4.07
N CYS A 37 5.07 2.81 3.17
CA CYS A 37 5.70 3.75 2.25
C CYS A 37 5.40 3.46 0.77
N ALA A 38 4.89 2.28 0.43
CA ALA A 38 4.36 2.00 -0.89
C ALA A 38 3.36 0.84 -0.89
N LEU A 39 2.47 0.86 -1.87
CA LEU A 39 1.61 -0.26 -2.26
C LEU A 39 2.01 -0.65 -3.69
N GLU A 40 2.45 -1.88 -3.88
CA GLU A 40 3.01 -2.35 -5.14
C GLU A 40 2.16 -3.51 -5.67
N MET A 41 1.50 -3.30 -6.81
CA MET A 41 0.80 -4.39 -7.49
C MET A 41 1.81 -5.42 -7.98
N ALA A 42 1.45 -6.69 -7.89
CA ALA A 42 2.25 -7.81 -8.35
C ALA A 42 1.39 -8.82 -9.08
N GLU A 43 2.04 -9.56 -9.98
CA GLU A 43 1.42 -10.63 -10.75
C GLU A 43 2.31 -11.87 -10.70
N VAL A 44 1.71 -13.04 -10.52
CA VAL A 44 2.38 -14.33 -10.66
C VAL A 44 2.65 -14.57 -12.14
N ILE A 45 3.92 -14.70 -12.54
CA ILE A 45 4.31 -14.87 -13.95
C ILE A 45 4.60 -16.33 -14.30
N ALA A 46 5.03 -17.13 -13.32
CA ALA A 46 5.32 -18.54 -13.52
C ALA A 46 5.30 -19.29 -12.19
N VAL A 47 4.96 -20.58 -12.26
CA VAL A 47 4.85 -21.45 -11.10
C VAL A 47 5.52 -22.78 -11.44
N ASP A 48 6.57 -23.12 -10.70
CA ASP A 48 7.28 -24.39 -10.82
C ASP A 48 6.82 -25.37 -9.73
N ALA A 49 7.38 -26.59 -9.73
CA ALA A 49 7.08 -27.60 -8.72
C ALA A 49 7.29 -27.11 -7.26
N LYS A 50 8.26 -26.21 -7.03
CA LYS A 50 8.62 -25.74 -5.66
C LYS A 50 8.59 -24.22 -5.48
N ARG A 51 8.51 -23.44 -6.56
CA ARG A 51 8.70 -21.99 -6.53
C ARG A 51 7.59 -21.25 -7.24
N VAL A 52 7.36 -20.03 -6.80
CA VAL A 52 6.53 -19.05 -7.48
C VAL A 52 7.43 -17.91 -7.92
N HIS A 53 7.22 -17.44 -9.14
CA HIS A 53 7.88 -16.29 -9.72
C HIS A 53 6.85 -15.20 -9.94
N CYS A 54 7.11 -14.03 -9.39
CA CYS A 54 6.23 -12.87 -9.44
C CYS A 54 6.96 -11.67 -10.05
N GLN A 55 6.17 -10.78 -10.63
CA GLN A 55 6.61 -9.52 -11.17
C GLN A 55 5.88 -8.38 -10.46
N LEU A 56 6.64 -7.50 -9.80
CA LEU A 56 6.11 -6.26 -9.24
C LEU A 56 5.93 -5.25 -10.38
N ALA A 57 4.76 -4.61 -10.42
CA ALA A 57 4.45 -3.56 -11.37
C ALA A 57 5.48 -2.43 -11.25
N GLY A 58 6.05 -2.02 -12.40
CA GLY A 58 7.04 -0.94 -12.45
C GLY A 58 8.46 -1.33 -12.03
N ARG A 59 8.74 -2.57 -11.61
CA ARG A 59 10.11 -3.03 -11.31
C ARG A 59 10.61 -3.98 -12.39
N LYS A 60 11.89 -3.88 -12.79
CA LYS A 60 12.51 -4.86 -13.71
C LYS A 60 12.91 -6.17 -13.02
N LYS A 61 13.02 -6.16 -11.69
CA LYS A 61 13.52 -7.30 -10.92
C LYS A 61 12.38 -8.30 -10.64
N ARG A 62 12.58 -9.54 -11.08
CA ARG A 62 11.71 -10.68 -10.73
C ARG A 62 11.90 -11.06 -9.27
N TRP A 63 10.80 -11.36 -8.61
CA TRP A 63 10.77 -11.84 -7.23
C TRP A 63 10.39 -13.31 -7.25
N SER A 64 11.17 -14.18 -6.59
CA SER A 64 10.84 -15.60 -6.50
C SER A 64 11.10 -16.16 -5.12
N PHE A 65 10.23 -17.07 -4.70
CA PHE A 65 10.25 -17.68 -3.38
C PHE A 65 9.68 -19.11 -3.44
N ARG A 66 9.78 -19.85 -2.34
CA ARG A 66 9.23 -21.21 -2.24
C ARG A 66 7.71 -21.13 -2.12
N LYS A 67 6.98 -22.05 -2.75
CA LYS A 67 5.50 -22.14 -2.65
C LYS A 67 4.97 -22.20 -1.22
N THR A 68 5.74 -22.83 -0.33
CA THR A 68 5.39 -23.02 1.09
C THR A 68 5.83 -21.85 1.97
N ALA A 69 6.51 -20.84 1.41
CA ALA A 69 6.96 -19.69 2.18
C ALA A 69 5.82 -18.69 2.32
N GLU A 70 5.45 -18.41 3.56
CA GLU A 70 4.51 -17.34 3.89
C GLU A 70 5.04 -16.00 3.34
N GLN A 71 4.18 -15.25 2.67
CA GLN A 71 4.48 -13.89 2.23
C GLN A 71 3.70 -12.92 3.11
N PRO A 72 4.29 -12.44 4.22
CA PRO A 72 3.71 -11.36 5.00
C PRO A 72 3.63 -10.09 4.15
N ASP A 73 2.73 -9.20 4.54
CA ASP A 73 2.48 -7.90 3.88
C ASP A 73 2.02 -8.02 2.41
N CYS A 74 1.67 -9.24 1.98
CA CYS A 74 1.03 -9.48 0.70
C CYS A 74 -0.45 -9.82 0.91
N TYR A 75 -1.30 -9.33 0.00
CA TYR A 75 -2.75 -9.44 0.11
C TYR A 75 -3.40 -9.57 -1.26
N VAL A 76 -4.55 -10.24 -1.32
CA VAL A 76 -5.48 -10.03 -2.44
C VAL A 76 -6.13 -8.65 -2.32
N GLU A 77 -6.54 -8.05 -3.44
CA GLU A 77 -7.08 -6.68 -3.43
C GLU A 77 -8.38 -6.60 -2.62
N GLU A 78 -9.19 -7.65 -2.63
CA GLU A 78 -10.47 -7.72 -1.91
C GLU A 78 -10.31 -7.93 -0.40
N ASP A 79 -9.08 -8.13 0.10
CA ASP A 79 -8.84 -8.36 1.52
C ASP A 79 -9.23 -7.12 2.36
N PRO A 80 -10.10 -7.26 3.38
CA PRO A 80 -10.56 -6.11 4.17
C PRO A 80 -9.44 -5.36 4.92
N LEU A 81 -8.40 -6.08 5.37
CA LEU A 81 -7.26 -5.44 6.02
C LEU A 81 -6.47 -4.62 4.99
N PHE A 82 -6.24 -5.18 3.81
CA PHE A 82 -5.59 -4.47 2.72
C PHE A 82 -6.36 -3.21 2.31
N GLN A 83 -7.68 -3.30 2.12
CA GLN A 83 -8.52 -2.14 1.78
C GLN A 83 -8.41 -1.01 2.81
N SER A 84 -8.37 -1.36 4.10
CA SER A 84 -8.14 -0.40 5.20
C SER A 84 -6.74 0.24 5.14
N ILE A 85 -5.69 -0.56 4.90
CA ILE A 85 -4.32 -0.07 4.71
C ILE A 85 -4.24 0.87 3.51
N ALA A 86 -4.82 0.46 2.37
CA ALA A 86 -4.81 1.20 1.13
C ALA A 86 -5.51 2.55 1.26
N LEU A 87 -6.65 2.59 1.95
CA LEU A 87 -7.37 3.84 2.24
C LEU A 87 -6.50 4.80 3.06
N ARG A 88 -5.90 4.32 4.16
CA ARG A 88 -5.05 5.14 5.03
C ARG A 88 -3.82 5.66 4.29
N PHE A 89 -3.19 4.81 3.48
CA PHE A 89 -2.05 5.19 2.66
C PHE A 89 -2.42 6.31 1.67
N ARG A 90 -3.51 6.16 0.91
CA ARG A 90 -3.99 7.19 -0.03
C ARG A 90 -4.36 8.50 0.67
N GLN A 91 -4.96 8.43 1.86
CA GLN A 91 -5.25 9.61 2.67
C GLN A 91 -3.96 10.34 3.09
N ALA A 92 -2.95 9.60 3.55
CA ALA A 92 -1.67 10.17 3.93
C ALA A 92 -0.96 10.84 2.74
N GLU A 93 -0.90 10.17 1.58
CA GLU A 93 -0.35 10.74 0.35
C GLU A 93 -1.08 12.00 -0.10
N ARG A 94 -2.41 12.01 -0.02
CA ARG A 94 -3.21 13.19 -0.34
C ARG A 94 -2.86 14.36 0.57
N VAL A 95 -2.76 14.13 1.88
CA VAL A 95 -2.40 15.17 2.85
C VAL A 95 -1.01 15.72 2.58
N GLU A 96 -0.02 14.85 2.38
CA GLU A 96 1.37 15.28 2.08
C GLU A 96 1.45 16.08 0.78
N ARG A 97 0.71 15.67 -0.25
CA ARG A 97 0.62 16.44 -1.50
C ARG A 97 0.00 17.82 -1.30
N ILE A 98 -1.09 17.93 -0.53
CA ILE A 98 -1.73 19.21 -0.21
C ILE A 98 -0.78 20.11 0.58
N LYS A 99 -0.08 19.58 1.59
CA LYS A 99 0.96 20.34 2.32
C LYS A 99 2.03 20.88 1.36
N GLY A 100 2.49 20.05 0.43
CA GLY A 100 3.46 20.46 -0.58
C GLY A 100 2.94 21.57 -1.51
N TRP A 101 1.64 21.59 -1.84
CA TRP A 101 1.03 22.69 -2.59
C TRP A 101 0.98 23.97 -1.77
N ILE A 102 0.54 23.91 -0.52
CA ILE A 102 0.46 25.05 0.39
C ILE A 102 1.85 25.67 0.60
N GLN A 103 2.89 24.85 0.84
CA GLN A 103 4.26 25.33 1.04
C GLN A 103 4.85 26.06 -0.17
N LYS A 104 4.37 25.75 -1.38
CA LYS A 104 4.84 26.34 -2.64
C LYS A 104 3.92 27.46 -3.14
N ALA A 105 2.79 27.69 -2.48
CA ALA A 105 1.82 28.68 -2.90
C ALA A 105 2.32 30.10 -2.58
N PRO A 106 2.14 31.06 -3.49
CA PRO A 106 2.44 32.45 -3.22
C PRO A 106 1.45 33.02 -2.18
N VAL A 107 1.84 34.08 -1.46
CA VAL A 107 1.02 34.66 -0.37
C VAL A 107 -0.34 35.13 -0.88
N GLU A 108 -0.39 35.63 -2.11
CA GLU A 108 -1.59 36.12 -2.78
C GLU A 108 -2.62 35.02 -3.05
N ALA A 109 -2.24 33.74 -2.98
CA ALA A 109 -3.17 32.61 -3.10
C ALA A 109 -3.94 32.33 -1.79
N PHE A 110 -3.56 32.95 -0.67
CA PHE A 110 -4.21 32.81 0.63
C PHE A 110 -5.13 34.01 0.91
N ASP A 111 -6.28 34.02 0.25
CA ASP A 111 -7.31 35.01 0.56
C ASP A 111 -7.91 34.80 1.98
N ASP A 112 -8.69 35.78 2.45
CA ASP A 112 -9.29 35.74 3.79
C ASP A 112 -10.17 34.49 4.02
N ARG A 113 -10.80 33.94 2.97
CA ARG A 113 -11.64 32.73 3.10
C ARG A 113 -10.78 31.50 3.35
N VAL A 114 -9.67 31.38 2.62
CA VAL A 114 -8.71 30.29 2.80
C VAL A 114 -8.08 30.38 4.18
N CYS A 115 -7.62 31.56 4.58
CA CYS A 115 -7.05 31.80 5.92
C CYS A 115 -8.06 31.45 7.03
N ALA A 116 -9.28 31.99 6.97
CA ALA A 116 -10.32 31.70 7.95
C ALA A 116 -10.69 30.21 8.00
N ALA A 117 -10.69 29.50 6.86
CA ALA A 117 -10.96 28.06 6.82
C ALA A 117 -9.88 27.25 7.55
N ILE A 118 -8.60 27.62 7.38
CA ILE A 118 -7.46 26.99 8.06
C ILE A 118 -7.52 27.28 9.56
N GLU A 119 -7.74 28.53 9.96
CA GLU A 119 -7.85 28.93 11.36
C GLU A 119 -9.02 28.22 12.06
N ASN A 120 -10.20 28.17 11.42
CA ASN A 120 -11.37 27.46 11.95
C ASN A 120 -11.16 25.95 12.01
N TRP A 121 -10.39 25.36 11.09
CA TRP A 121 -9.98 23.97 11.19
C TRP A 121 -9.04 23.76 12.39
N HIS A 122 -8.06 24.64 12.60
CA HIS A 122 -7.12 24.55 13.71
C HIS A 122 -7.81 24.64 15.07
N ARG A 123 -8.68 25.64 15.25
CA ARG A 123 -9.45 25.87 16.49
C ARG A 123 -10.33 24.68 16.89
N ARG A 124 -10.81 23.89 15.93
CA ARG A 124 -11.62 22.69 16.19
C ARG A 124 -10.81 21.50 16.72
N ARG A 125 -9.48 21.60 16.71
CA ARG A 125 -8.56 20.53 17.18
C ARG A 125 -7.94 20.85 18.55
N GLU A 126 -8.06 22.09 19.01
CA GLU A 126 -7.75 22.53 20.37
C GLU A 126 -8.96 22.30 21.29
#